data_AF-A0A2V8MWX3-F1
#
_entry.id   AF-A0A2V8MWX3-F1
#
_cell.length_a   1.000
_cell.length_b   1.000
_cell.length_c   1.000
_cell.angle_alpha   90.00
_cell.angle_beta   90.00
_cell.angle_gamma   90.00
#
_symmetry.space_group_name_H-M   'P 1'
#
loop_
_entity.id
_entity.type
_entity.pdbx_description
1 polymer ?
#
loop_
_entity_poly.entity_id
_entity_poly.type
_entity_poly.pdbx_seq_one_letter_code
_entity_poly.pdbx_strand_id
1 'polypeptide(L)'
;NAAYFFKHRSLVDADLQWLDESFPANAALVTFAVRALSHLLPTEFVLGIFFQFWHNGVGHSAGLLGKYSQTGWWYYFPAAFALKTTLPFLLLALASLGWGTYQWARNKDGRFLWLLGPFALYTLFVLFSHIDIGVRYYLPAFPFLFVLGGVLLDKMLAWRRGRRAGALVAIMLVGWIAIEAWRAYPNHMSYMNQIASRAPHWWYLSDSNIEWGDDARGLVEFLRARGETSVGEAFLGGYFTMSYYGIDRIDALSPPASARARYLAIGASFLNGSTVPAGPPGSGRETDDQRANFFEEYRHRTPEAIIGNSIYVFRVQ
;
A
#
# COMPACT_ATOMS: atom_id res chain seq x y z
N ASN A 1 -12.67 7.82 -1.45
CA ASN A 1 -12.87 8.63 -2.67
C ASN A 1 -14.26 8.45 -3.29
N ALA A 2 -15.33 8.75 -2.54
CA ALA A 2 -16.69 8.93 -3.07
C ALA A 2 -16.98 10.43 -3.39
N ALA A 3 -15.93 11.25 -3.44
CA ALA A 3 -16.01 12.71 -3.46
C ALA A 3 -16.41 13.30 -4.82
N TYR A 4 -16.54 12.49 -5.88
CA TYR A 4 -16.97 12.99 -7.19
C TYR A 4 -18.50 13.14 -7.30
N PHE A 5 -19.28 12.77 -6.27
CA PHE A 5 -20.74 12.92 -6.18
C PHE A 5 -21.52 12.38 -7.39
N PHE A 6 -20.92 11.47 -8.17
CA PHE A 6 -21.43 11.05 -9.48
C PHE A 6 -21.80 12.21 -10.41
N LYS A 7 -21.13 13.36 -10.28
CA LYS A 7 -21.38 14.52 -11.12
C LYS A 7 -20.90 14.23 -12.54
N HIS A 8 -21.81 14.35 -13.49
CA HIS A 8 -21.48 14.43 -14.89
C HIS A 8 -21.13 15.89 -15.20
N ARG A 9 -19.86 16.13 -15.53
CA ARG A 9 -19.40 17.43 -16.03
C ARG A 9 -18.79 17.25 -17.40
N SER A 10 -18.91 18.25 -18.26
CA SER A 10 -18.14 18.24 -19.50
C SER A 10 -16.65 18.24 -19.19
N LEU A 11 -15.86 17.69 -20.12
CA LEU A 11 -14.41 17.86 -20.10
C LEU A 11 -14.08 19.34 -20.25
N VAL A 12 -13.12 19.81 -19.48
CA VAL A 12 -12.55 21.15 -19.56
C VAL A 12 -11.18 21.09 -20.26
N ASP A 13 -10.64 22.24 -20.64
CA ASP A 13 -9.37 22.31 -21.36
C ASP A 13 -8.22 21.63 -20.60
N ALA A 14 -8.20 21.74 -19.27
CA ALA A 14 -7.21 21.06 -18.43
C ALA A 14 -7.29 19.52 -18.54
N ASP A 15 -8.48 18.94 -18.69
CA ASP A 15 -8.61 17.49 -18.88
C ASP A 15 -8.07 17.09 -20.25
N LEU A 16 -8.40 17.88 -21.29
CA LEU A 16 -7.97 17.62 -22.66
C LEU A 16 -6.45 17.72 -22.78
N GLN A 17 -5.86 18.73 -22.15
CA GLN A 17 -4.41 18.90 -22.07
C GLN A 17 -3.76 17.70 -21.37
N TRP A 18 -4.28 17.29 -20.21
CA TRP A 18 -3.74 16.14 -19.48
C TRP A 18 -3.82 14.85 -20.31
N LEU A 19 -4.93 14.61 -21.03
CA LEU A 19 -5.08 13.44 -21.90
C LEU A 19 -4.08 13.46 -23.06
N ASP A 20 -3.81 14.62 -23.66
CA ASP A 20 -2.85 14.78 -24.75
C ASP A 20 -1.41 14.52 -24.26
N GLU A 21 -1.03 15.11 -23.13
CA GLU A 21 0.29 14.93 -22.52
C GLU A 21 0.52 13.50 -22.02
N SER A 22 -0.53 12.85 -21.49
CA SER A 22 -0.44 11.51 -20.92
C SER A 22 -0.50 10.40 -21.97
N PHE A 23 -1.16 10.63 -23.11
CA PHE A 23 -1.36 9.64 -24.16
C PHE A 23 -0.97 10.17 -25.55
N PRO A 24 0.26 10.66 -25.75
CA PRO A 24 0.64 11.39 -26.97
C PRO A 24 0.46 10.57 -28.25
N ALA A 25 0.66 9.25 -28.18
CA ALA A 25 0.50 8.35 -29.32
C ALA A 25 -0.98 8.09 -29.71
N ASN A 26 -1.93 8.29 -28.78
CA ASN A 26 -3.33 7.90 -28.94
C ASN A 26 -4.33 8.97 -28.45
N ALA A 27 -3.90 10.23 -28.34
CA ALA A 27 -4.65 11.29 -27.67
C ALA A 27 -6.07 11.47 -28.22
N ALA A 28 -6.25 11.43 -29.54
CA ALA A 28 -7.56 11.53 -30.18
C ALA A 28 -8.50 10.36 -29.83
N LEU A 29 -7.99 9.13 -29.87
CA LEU A 29 -8.75 7.93 -29.52
C LEU A 29 -9.13 7.92 -28.05
N VAL A 30 -8.16 8.22 -27.18
CA VAL A 30 -8.38 8.30 -25.73
C VAL A 30 -9.38 9.38 -25.39
N THR A 31 -9.25 10.57 -25.97
CA THR A 31 -10.21 11.67 -25.77
C THR A 31 -11.60 11.29 -26.24
N PHE A 32 -11.73 10.64 -27.40
CA PHE A 32 -13.00 10.13 -27.88
C PHE A 32 -13.61 9.13 -26.89
N ALA A 33 -12.82 8.16 -26.42
CA ALA A 33 -13.27 7.17 -25.45
C ALA A 33 -13.70 7.80 -24.12
N VAL A 34 -12.92 8.75 -23.59
CA VAL A 34 -13.27 9.48 -22.36
C VAL A 34 -14.58 10.25 -22.55
N ARG A 35 -14.76 10.96 -23.66
CA ARG A 35 -16.02 11.67 -23.96
C ARG A 35 -17.20 10.72 -24.03
N ALA A 36 -17.06 9.63 -24.79
CA ALA A 36 -18.11 8.62 -24.95
C ALA A 36 -18.51 7.99 -23.61
N LEU A 37 -17.53 7.58 -22.81
CA LEU A 37 -17.77 6.97 -21.50
C LEU A 37 -18.32 7.98 -20.49
N SER A 38 -17.95 9.26 -20.57
CA SER A 38 -18.43 10.30 -19.64
C SER A 38 -19.91 10.65 -19.82
N HIS A 39 -20.52 10.22 -20.94
CA HIS A 39 -21.98 10.26 -21.09
C HIS A 39 -22.70 9.20 -20.25
N LEU A 40 -22.04 8.08 -19.96
CA LEU A 40 -22.61 6.95 -19.19
C LEU A 40 -22.15 6.94 -17.73
N LEU A 41 -20.91 7.37 -17.48
CA LEU A 41 -20.25 7.34 -16.19
C LEU A 41 -19.80 8.75 -15.79
N PRO A 42 -19.68 9.06 -14.49
CA PRO A 42 -19.15 10.35 -14.06
C PRO A 42 -17.75 10.61 -14.62
N THR A 43 -17.52 11.82 -15.12
CA THR A 43 -16.29 12.20 -15.82
C THR A 43 -15.04 11.94 -15.00
N GLU A 44 -15.05 12.28 -13.71
CA GLU A 44 -13.94 12.03 -12.80
C GLU A 44 -13.63 10.53 -12.63
N PHE A 45 -14.67 9.69 -12.66
CA PHE A 45 -14.48 8.24 -12.58
C PHE A 45 -13.80 7.71 -13.84
N VAL A 46 -14.22 8.19 -15.01
CA VAL A 46 -13.60 7.84 -16.30
C VAL A 46 -12.15 8.34 -16.34
N LEU A 47 -11.90 9.61 -16.01
CA LEU A 47 -10.55 10.17 -15.93
C LEU A 47 -9.67 9.38 -14.95
N GLY A 48 -10.21 8.96 -13.81
CA GLY A 48 -9.51 8.10 -12.85
C GLY A 48 -9.10 6.73 -13.41
N ILE A 49 -9.91 6.11 -14.28
CA ILE A 49 -9.54 4.87 -14.98
C ILE A 49 -8.37 5.13 -15.93
N PHE A 50 -8.46 6.17 -16.75
CA PHE A 50 -7.37 6.53 -17.67
C PHE A 50 -6.11 6.94 -16.91
N PHE A 51 -6.24 7.61 -15.76
CA PHE A 51 -5.12 7.92 -14.89
C PHE A 51 -4.39 6.63 -14.49
N GLN A 52 -5.12 5.56 -14.13
CA GLN A 52 -4.47 4.29 -13.79
C GLN A 52 -3.83 3.59 -14.98
N PHE A 53 -4.36 3.72 -16.19
CA PHE A 53 -3.66 3.21 -17.38
C PHE A 53 -2.36 3.97 -17.66
N TRP A 54 -2.41 5.30 -17.62
CA TRP A 54 -1.22 6.13 -17.78
C TRP A 54 -0.19 5.82 -16.69
N HIS A 55 -0.61 5.82 -15.43
CA HIS A 55 0.24 5.59 -14.28
C HIS A 55 0.90 4.20 -14.31
N ASN A 56 0.17 3.17 -14.73
CA ASN A 56 0.73 1.83 -14.90
C ASN A 56 1.71 1.75 -16.10
N GLY A 57 1.50 2.59 -17.13
CA GLY A 57 2.40 2.69 -18.27
C GLY A 57 3.72 3.39 -17.93
N VAL A 58 3.68 4.46 -17.13
CA VAL A 58 4.87 5.20 -16.66
C VAL A 58 5.59 4.44 -15.54
N GLY A 59 4.85 3.73 -14.69
CA GLY A 59 5.37 3.06 -13.50
C GLY A 59 5.21 3.91 -12.24
N HIS A 60 5.68 3.35 -11.11
CA HIS A 60 5.68 4.01 -9.81
C HIS A 60 6.89 3.61 -8.98
N SER A 61 7.46 4.57 -8.25
CA SER A 61 8.59 4.32 -7.35
C SER A 61 8.18 3.42 -6.18
N ALA A 62 8.62 2.17 -6.19
CA ALA A 62 8.26 1.18 -5.19
C ALA A 62 9.48 0.64 -4.45
N GLY A 63 9.26 0.21 -3.20
CA GLY A 63 10.26 -0.45 -2.36
C GLY A 63 9.79 -1.82 -1.89
N LEU A 64 10.63 -2.84 -2.08
CA LEU A 64 10.37 -4.24 -1.70
C LEU A 64 11.68 -4.92 -1.27
N LEU A 65 11.73 -5.46 -0.04
CA LEU A 65 12.88 -6.23 0.49
C LEU A 65 14.23 -5.49 0.33
N GLY A 66 14.24 -4.20 0.64
CA GLY A 66 15.40 -3.30 0.53
C GLY A 66 15.79 -2.92 -0.90
N LYS A 67 15.01 -3.30 -1.91
CA LYS A 67 15.21 -2.93 -3.31
C LYS A 67 14.24 -1.84 -3.74
N TYR A 68 14.64 -1.10 -4.77
CA TYR A 68 13.87 -0.02 -5.37
C TYR A 68 13.66 -0.31 -6.84
N SER A 69 12.48 0.02 -7.35
CA SER A 69 12.15 -0.09 -8.77
C SER A 69 11.10 0.94 -9.15
N GLN A 70 11.21 1.50 -10.35
CA GLN A 70 10.16 2.33 -10.96
C GLN A 70 9.11 1.49 -11.70
N THR A 71 9.46 0.25 -12.03
CA THR A 71 8.59 -0.68 -12.78
C THR A 71 8.15 -1.86 -11.91
N GLY A 72 8.46 -1.84 -10.61
CA GLY A 72 8.02 -2.87 -9.68
C GLY A 72 8.67 -4.24 -9.90
N TRP A 73 7.98 -5.28 -9.42
CA TRP A 73 8.35 -6.69 -9.51
C TRP A 73 7.12 -7.57 -9.72
N TRP A 74 7.22 -8.57 -10.60
CA TRP A 74 6.13 -9.52 -10.81
C TRP A 74 5.68 -10.24 -9.53
N TYR A 75 6.59 -10.39 -8.54
CA TYR A 75 6.33 -11.05 -7.27
C TYR A 75 5.97 -10.09 -6.13
N TYR A 76 5.76 -8.80 -6.41
CA TYR A 76 5.42 -7.81 -5.39
C TYR A 76 4.14 -8.15 -4.65
N PHE A 77 3.02 -8.37 -5.36
CA PHE A 77 1.74 -8.68 -4.71
C PHE A 77 1.74 -10.01 -3.95
N PRO A 78 2.34 -11.11 -4.46
CA PRO A 78 2.54 -12.31 -3.67
C PRO A 78 3.33 -12.06 -2.38
N ALA A 79 4.43 -11.29 -2.44
CA ALA A 79 5.22 -10.95 -1.26
C ALA A 79 4.44 -10.06 -0.29
N ALA A 80 3.79 -9.02 -0.79
CA ALA A 80 2.99 -8.10 0.01
C ALA A 80 1.82 -8.82 0.69
N PHE A 81 1.10 -9.69 -0.04
CA PHE A 81 0.05 -10.55 0.53
C PHE A 81 0.61 -11.47 1.61
N ALA A 82 1.75 -12.13 1.35
CA ALA A 82 2.38 -13.03 2.30
C ALA A 82 2.88 -12.33 3.57
N LEU A 83 3.25 -11.04 3.51
CA LEU A 83 3.75 -10.28 4.66
C LEU A 83 2.64 -9.52 5.41
N LYS A 84 1.64 -9.00 4.69
CA LYS A 84 0.57 -8.16 5.25
C LYS A 84 -0.64 -8.94 5.75
N THR A 85 -0.77 -10.20 5.35
CA THR A 85 -1.91 -11.04 5.72
C THR A 85 -1.61 -11.83 6.99
N THR A 86 -2.57 -12.00 7.89
CA THR A 86 -2.36 -12.84 9.09
C THR A 86 -2.00 -14.27 8.70
N LEU A 87 -1.02 -14.87 9.39
CA LEU A 87 -0.65 -16.28 9.20
C LEU A 87 -1.85 -17.24 9.22
N PRO A 88 -2.82 -17.16 10.15
CA PRO A 88 -4.00 -18.02 10.14
C PRO A 88 -4.82 -17.90 8.84
N PHE A 89 -4.97 -16.69 8.30
CA PHE A 89 -5.70 -16.54 7.03
C PHE A 89 -4.87 -17.03 5.83
N LEU A 90 -3.54 -16.84 5.82
CA LEU A 90 -2.67 -17.40 4.78
C LEU A 90 -2.74 -18.93 4.74
N LEU A 91 -2.69 -19.59 5.90
CA LEU A 91 -2.81 -21.04 5.99
C LEU A 91 -4.17 -21.53 5.49
N LEU A 92 -5.25 -20.84 5.87
CA LEU A 92 -6.60 -21.15 5.39
C LEU A 92 -6.72 -20.93 3.87
N ALA A 93 -6.18 -19.83 3.35
CA ALA A 93 -6.20 -19.52 1.93
C ALA A 93 -5.47 -20.60 1.12
N LEU A 94 -4.25 -20.97 1.52
CA LEU A 94 -3.48 -22.04 0.85
C LEU A 94 -4.20 -23.39 0.90
N ALA A 95 -4.74 -23.77 2.07
CA ALA A 95 -5.50 -25.01 2.23
C ALA A 95 -6.76 -25.02 1.34
N SER A 96 -7.49 -23.90 1.30
CA SER A 96 -8.72 -23.77 0.52
C SER A 96 -8.48 -23.71 -0.98
N LEU A 97 -7.39 -23.11 -1.45
CA LEU A 97 -6.97 -23.13 -2.85
C LEU A 97 -6.59 -24.54 -3.29
N GLY A 98 -5.79 -25.24 -2.49
CA GLY A 98 -5.38 -26.62 -2.77
C GLY A 98 -6.59 -27.57 -2.80
N TRP A 99 -7.47 -27.45 -1.80
CA TRP A 99 -8.70 -28.23 -1.74
C TRP A 99 -9.67 -27.91 -2.89
N GLY A 100 -9.92 -26.63 -3.16
CA GLY A 100 -10.80 -26.21 -4.26
C GLY A 100 -10.27 -26.67 -5.63
N THR A 101 -8.96 -26.60 -5.83
CA THR A 101 -8.30 -27.12 -7.05
C THR A 101 -8.44 -28.63 -7.16
N TYR A 102 -8.30 -29.36 -6.05
CA TYR A 102 -8.54 -30.80 -6.01
C TYR A 102 -10.00 -31.15 -6.37
N GLN A 103 -10.97 -30.44 -5.81
CA GLN A 103 -12.39 -30.64 -6.12
C GLN A 103 -12.70 -30.40 -7.61
N TRP A 104 -12.12 -29.36 -8.20
CA TRP A 104 -12.25 -29.09 -9.63
C TRP A 104 -11.55 -30.15 -10.50
N ALA A 105 -10.26 -30.41 -10.25
CA ALA A 105 -9.44 -31.22 -11.14
C ALA A 105 -9.72 -32.72 -11.03
N ARG A 106 -9.89 -33.24 -9.82
CA ARG A 106 -10.09 -34.67 -9.54
C ARG A 106 -11.57 -35.03 -9.47
N ASN A 107 -12.37 -34.27 -8.74
CA ASN A 107 -13.80 -34.55 -8.56
C ASN A 107 -14.70 -33.92 -9.64
N LYS A 108 -14.10 -33.18 -10.59
CA LYS A 108 -14.79 -32.55 -11.73
C LYS A 108 -15.92 -31.59 -11.32
N ASP A 109 -15.83 -31.03 -10.12
CA ASP A 109 -16.81 -30.07 -9.63
C ASP A 109 -16.52 -28.68 -10.20
N GLY A 110 -17.17 -28.37 -11.33
CA GLY A 110 -17.00 -27.11 -12.06
C GLY A 110 -17.35 -25.85 -11.26
N ARG A 111 -18.07 -25.97 -10.12
CA ARG A 111 -18.42 -24.81 -9.29
C ARG A 111 -17.20 -24.08 -8.75
N PHE A 112 -16.13 -24.83 -8.46
CA PHE A 112 -14.88 -24.25 -7.98
C PHE A 112 -14.17 -23.41 -9.04
N LEU A 113 -14.41 -23.66 -10.33
CA LEU A 113 -13.83 -22.86 -11.40
C LEU A 113 -14.33 -21.41 -11.39
N TRP A 114 -15.57 -21.18 -10.93
CA TRP A 114 -16.12 -19.82 -10.77
C TRP A 114 -15.47 -19.02 -9.65
N LEU A 115 -14.76 -19.67 -8.72
CA LEU A 115 -13.98 -19.02 -7.67
C LEU A 115 -12.50 -18.95 -8.07
N LEU A 116 -11.93 -20.06 -8.52
CA LEU A 116 -10.52 -20.18 -8.89
C LEU A 116 -10.17 -19.38 -10.15
N GLY A 117 -11.07 -19.36 -11.15
CA GLY A 117 -10.85 -18.69 -12.42
C GLY A 117 -10.68 -17.17 -12.27
N PRO A 118 -11.67 -16.45 -11.72
CA PRO A 118 -11.54 -15.01 -11.47
C PRO A 118 -10.40 -14.67 -10.49
N PHE A 119 -10.20 -15.49 -9.45
CA PHE A 119 -9.06 -15.33 -8.53
C PHE A 119 -7.71 -15.42 -9.27
N ALA A 120 -7.52 -16.45 -10.09
CA ALA A 120 -6.30 -16.66 -10.84
C ALA A 120 -6.10 -15.57 -11.91
N LEU A 121 -7.16 -15.20 -12.63
CA LEU A 121 -7.12 -14.14 -13.64
C LEU A 121 -6.74 -12.80 -13.02
N TYR A 122 -7.37 -12.43 -11.89
CA TYR A 122 -7.06 -11.18 -11.22
C TYR A 122 -5.65 -11.20 -10.61
N THR A 123 -5.26 -12.32 -10.01
CA THR A 123 -3.90 -12.49 -9.50
C THR A 123 -2.89 -12.31 -10.63
N LEU A 124 -3.07 -13.00 -11.76
CA LEU A 124 -2.20 -12.87 -12.92
C LEU A 124 -2.14 -11.43 -13.43
N PHE A 125 -3.29 -10.75 -13.50
CA PHE A 125 -3.37 -9.34 -13.90
C PHE A 125 -2.47 -8.44 -13.03
N VAL A 126 -2.55 -8.57 -11.69
CA VAL A 126 -1.74 -7.71 -10.81
C VAL A 126 -0.24 -8.05 -10.86
N LEU A 127 0.16 -9.28 -11.21
CA LEU A 127 1.58 -9.63 -11.37
C LEU A 127 2.25 -8.88 -12.53
N PHE A 128 1.48 -8.29 -13.45
CA PHE A 128 1.99 -7.48 -14.55
C PHE A 128 1.71 -5.98 -14.38
N SER A 129 1.23 -5.57 -13.21
CA SER A 129 1.12 -4.14 -12.90
C SER A 129 2.48 -3.58 -12.50
N HIS A 130 2.74 -2.33 -12.86
CA HIS A 130 3.90 -1.57 -12.41
C HIS A 130 3.57 -0.63 -11.24
N ILE A 131 2.34 -0.72 -10.68
CA ILE A 131 1.87 0.11 -9.56
C ILE A 131 2.02 -0.68 -8.27
N ASP A 132 3.25 -0.75 -7.78
CA ASP A 132 3.64 -1.53 -6.60
C ASP A 132 3.58 -0.70 -5.30
N ILE A 133 2.41 -0.11 -5.04
CA ILE A 133 2.22 0.87 -3.96
C ILE A 133 1.24 0.42 -2.89
N GLY A 134 1.09 -0.87 -2.64
CA GLY A 134 0.23 -1.34 -1.55
C GLY A 134 -0.53 -2.62 -1.84
N VAL A 135 -0.61 -3.51 -0.83
CA VAL A 135 -1.45 -4.72 -0.88
C VAL A 135 -2.94 -4.42 -1.13
N ARG A 136 -3.38 -3.15 -0.98
CA ARG A 136 -4.73 -2.69 -1.31
C ARG A 136 -5.17 -3.01 -2.74
N TYR A 137 -4.22 -3.00 -3.69
CA TYR A 137 -4.49 -3.38 -5.08
C TYR A 137 -4.75 -4.87 -5.25
N TYR A 138 -4.48 -5.70 -4.23
CA TYR A 138 -4.78 -7.12 -4.24
C TYR A 138 -6.11 -7.46 -3.54
N LEU A 139 -6.80 -6.48 -2.94
CA LEU A 139 -8.07 -6.70 -2.24
C LEU A 139 -9.15 -7.40 -3.08
N PRO A 140 -9.29 -7.16 -4.40
CA PRO A 140 -10.30 -7.88 -5.19
C PRO A 140 -10.08 -9.40 -5.27
N ALA A 141 -8.90 -9.92 -4.94
CA ALA A 141 -8.68 -11.37 -4.80
C ALA A 141 -9.25 -11.95 -3.49
N PHE A 142 -9.38 -11.15 -2.43
CA PHE A 142 -9.75 -11.62 -1.09
C PHE A 142 -11.14 -12.26 -1.01
N PRO A 143 -12.21 -11.72 -1.64
CA PRO A 143 -13.53 -12.34 -1.59
C PRO A 143 -13.54 -13.80 -2.05
N PHE A 144 -12.77 -14.14 -3.09
CA PHE A 144 -12.68 -15.53 -3.57
C PHE A 144 -12.01 -16.43 -2.53
N LEU A 145 -10.96 -15.96 -1.87
CA LEU A 145 -10.28 -16.67 -0.79
C LEU A 145 -11.17 -16.82 0.45
N PHE A 146 -11.95 -15.80 0.80
CA PHE A 146 -12.91 -15.87 1.92
C PHE A 146 -14.00 -16.90 1.65
N VAL A 147 -14.59 -16.90 0.44
CA VAL A 147 -15.62 -17.88 0.08
C VAL A 147 -15.03 -19.29 0.05
N LEU A 148 -13.87 -19.50 -0.58
CA LEU A 148 -13.21 -20.81 -0.60
C LEU A 148 -12.89 -21.32 0.82
N GLY A 149 -12.34 -20.45 1.68
CA GLY A 149 -12.05 -20.77 3.08
C GLY A 149 -13.31 -21.12 3.87
N GLY A 150 -14.40 -20.36 3.69
CA GLY A 150 -15.68 -20.62 4.31
C GLY A 150 -16.28 -21.97 3.89
N VAL A 151 -16.24 -22.30 2.59
CA VAL A 151 -16.70 -23.59 2.07
C VAL A 151 -15.86 -24.75 2.62
N LEU A 152 -14.54 -24.59 2.68
CA LEU A 152 -13.67 -25.61 3.26
C LEU A 152 -14.03 -25.88 4.73
N LEU A 153 -14.19 -24.83 5.54
CA LEU A 153 -14.57 -24.95 6.94
C LEU A 153 -15.97 -25.56 7.11
N ASP A 154 -16.95 -25.18 6.28
CA ASP A 154 -18.29 -25.79 6.26
C ASP A 154 -18.21 -27.30 6.05
N LYS A 155 -17.42 -27.77 5.07
CA LYS A 155 -17.22 -29.21 4.83
C LYS A 155 -16.57 -29.92 6.03
N MET A 156 -15.61 -29.29 6.69
CA MET A 156 -14.98 -29.84 7.89
C MET A 156 -15.99 -29.98 9.05
N LEU A 157 -16.89 -29.01 9.21
CA LEU A 157 -17.93 -29.01 10.25
C LEU A 157 -19.08 -29.97 9.95
N ALA A 158 -19.43 -30.15 8.68
CA ALA A 158 -20.44 -31.10 8.23
C ALA A 158 -19.98 -32.56 8.40
N TRP A 159 -18.67 -32.83 8.40
CA TRP A 159 -18.15 -34.19 8.54
C TRP A 159 -18.31 -34.72 9.97
N ARG A 160 -19.26 -35.65 10.18
CA ARG A 160 -19.65 -36.16 11.50
C ARG A 160 -18.48 -36.67 12.37
N ARG A 161 -17.49 -37.34 11.77
CA ARG A 161 -16.30 -37.84 12.49
C ARG A 161 -15.28 -36.74 12.80
N GLY A 162 -15.17 -35.72 11.95
CA GLY A 162 -14.19 -34.64 12.06
C GLY A 162 -14.71 -33.33 12.66
N ARG A 163 -16.02 -33.20 12.90
CA ARG A 163 -16.67 -31.93 13.30
C ARG A 163 -16.01 -31.25 14.49
N ARG A 164 -15.68 -31.99 15.56
CA ARG A 164 -15.05 -31.41 16.76
C ARG A 164 -13.68 -30.82 16.43
N ALA A 165 -12.86 -31.56 15.67
CA ALA A 165 -11.55 -31.07 15.23
C ALA A 165 -11.71 -29.86 14.28
N GLY A 166 -12.65 -29.91 13.34
CA GLY A 166 -12.95 -28.79 12.45
C GLY A 166 -13.37 -27.52 13.20
N ALA A 167 -14.23 -27.65 14.22
CA ALA A 167 -14.65 -26.55 15.07
C ALA A 167 -13.48 -25.97 15.87
N LEU A 168 -12.62 -26.82 16.45
CA LEU A 168 -11.42 -26.39 17.15
C LEU A 168 -10.47 -25.62 16.23
N VAL A 169 -10.21 -26.12 15.02
CA VAL A 169 -9.39 -25.43 14.02
C VAL A 169 -9.98 -24.07 13.67
N ALA A 170 -11.29 -23.99 13.40
CA ALA A 170 -11.95 -22.72 13.09
C ALA A 170 -11.82 -21.72 14.25
N ILE A 171 -12.06 -22.16 15.49
CA ILE A 171 -11.92 -21.31 16.70
C ILE A 171 -10.47 -20.84 16.85
N MET A 172 -9.49 -21.72 16.67
CA MET A 172 -8.07 -21.36 16.77
C MET A 172 -7.67 -20.33 15.71
N LEU A 173 -8.08 -20.52 14.46
CA LEU A 173 -7.78 -19.59 13.37
C LEU A 173 -8.42 -18.22 13.63
N VAL A 174 -9.70 -18.17 13.99
CA VAL A 174 -10.41 -16.92 14.29
C VAL A 174 -9.82 -16.24 15.52
N GLY A 175 -9.53 -16.99 16.58
CA GLY A 175 -8.90 -16.47 17.79
C GLY A 175 -7.52 -15.89 17.50
N TRP A 176 -6.72 -16.54 16.65
CA TRP A 176 -5.43 -16.01 16.24
C TRP A 176 -5.58 -14.72 15.41
N ILE A 177 -6.51 -14.68 14.45
CA ILE A 177 -6.79 -13.44 13.68
C ILE A 177 -7.18 -12.29 14.63
N ALA A 178 -8.03 -12.56 15.62
CA ALA A 178 -8.45 -11.55 16.59
C ALA A 178 -7.27 -11.05 17.45
N ILE A 179 -6.37 -11.93 17.87
CA ILE A 179 -5.15 -11.56 18.60
C ILE A 179 -4.22 -10.70 17.73
N GLU A 180 -4.01 -11.06 16.45
CA GLU A 180 -3.21 -10.24 15.52
C GLU A 180 -3.83 -8.85 15.35
N ALA A 181 -5.15 -8.76 15.14
CA ALA A 181 -5.85 -7.50 15.01
C ALA A 181 -5.71 -6.64 16.28
N TRP A 182 -5.90 -7.24 17.46
CA TRP A 182 -5.72 -6.55 18.74
C TRP A 182 -4.28 -6.03 18.92
N ARG A 183 -3.28 -6.85 18.62
CA ARG A 183 -1.85 -6.47 18.71
C ARG A 183 -1.47 -5.37 17.72
N ALA A 184 -2.10 -5.35 16.56
CA ALA A 184 -1.88 -4.34 15.54
C ALA A 184 -2.55 -2.99 15.87
N TYR A 185 -3.51 -2.95 16.80
CA TYR A 185 -4.21 -1.72 17.15
C TYR A 185 -3.29 -0.75 17.92
N PRO A 186 -3.31 0.56 17.60
CA PRO A 186 -4.11 1.23 16.56
C PRO A 186 -3.45 1.25 15.17
N ASN A 187 -2.20 0.80 15.05
CA ASN A 187 -1.34 0.96 13.89
C ASN A 187 -1.52 -0.14 12.82
N HIS A 188 -2.77 -0.39 12.40
CA HIS A 188 -3.07 -1.46 11.44
C HIS A 188 -2.39 -1.28 10.08
N MET A 189 -2.16 -0.04 9.65
CA MET A 189 -1.50 0.22 8.37
C MET A 189 -0.08 -0.34 8.37
N SER A 190 0.67 -0.15 9.46
CA SER A 190 2.04 -0.65 9.60
C SER A 190 2.16 -2.17 9.80
N TYR A 191 1.07 -2.87 10.10
CA TYR A 191 1.09 -4.29 10.48
C TYR A 191 1.77 -5.17 9.43
N MET A 192 2.64 -6.06 9.90
CA MET A 192 3.15 -7.21 9.15
C MET A 192 3.10 -8.44 10.05
N ASN A 193 2.92 -9.60 9.44
CA ASN A 193 2.93 -10.86 10.19
C ASN A 193 4.35 -11.29 10.58
N GLN A 194 4.46 -12.40 11.30
CA GLN A 194 5.71 -12.88 11.89
C GLN A 194 6.78 -13.32 10.88
N ILE A 195 6.46 -13.46 9.59
CA ILE A 195 7.46 -13.68 8.54
C ILE A 195 8.37 -12.45 8.40
N ALA A 196 7.83 -11.25 8.64
CA ALA A 196 8.55 -9.99 8.61
C ALA A 196 9.32 -9.70 9.92
N SER A 197 10.20 -10.61 10.34
CA SER A 197 10.85 -10.57 11.68
C SER A 197 12.33 -10.19 11.70
N ARG A 198 12.99 -10.07 10.54
CA ARG A 198 14.46 -9.90 10.45
C ARG A 198 14.92 -8.45 10.25
N ALA A 199 14.01 -7.56 9.85
CA ALA A 199 14.32 -6.18 9.52
C ALA A 199 13.15 -5.27 9.92
N PRO A 200 13.37 -3.95 10.00
CA PRO A 200 12.26 -3.00 10.16
C PRO A 200 11.23 -3.18 9.04
N HIS A 201 9.95 -2.90 9.32
CA HIS A 201 8.88 -3.09 8.33
C HIS A 201 9.14 -2.32 7.03
N TRP A 202 9.71 -1.11 7.13
CA TRP A 202 10.05 -0.29 5.96
C TRP A 202 11.08 -0.93 5.03
N TRP A 203 11.86 -1.89 5.50
CA TRP A 203 12.77 -2.65 4.63
C TRP A 203 11.98 -3.64 3.76
N TYR A 204 10.94 -4.26 4.32
CA TYR A 204 10.14 -5.27 3.62
C TYR A 204 9.22 -4.66 2.56
N LEU A 205 8.45 -3.66 2.93
CA LEU A 205 7.53 -2.93 2.06
C LEU A 205 7.61 -1.45 2.41
N SER A 206 7.18 -0.60 1.49
CA SER A 206 7.16 0.85 1.69
C SER A 206 5.83 1.43 1.21
N ASP A 207 5.76 2.76 1.21
CA ASP A 207 4.64 3.55 0.72
C ASP A 207 3.38 3.22 1.54
N SER A 208 2.25 3.12 0.85
CA SER A 208 0.92 2.88 1.40
C SER A 208 0.74 1.54 2.11
N ASN A 209 1.77 0.69 2.12
CA ASN A 209 1.82 -0.50 2.97
C ASN A 209 2.20 -0.18 4.42
N ILE A 210 2.74 0.99 4.73
CA ILE A 210 3.19 1.31 6.11
C ILE A 210 2.69 2.66 6.57
N GLU A 211 2.60 3.64 5.67
CA GLU A 211 2.22 5.00 6.06
C GLU A 211 1.37 5.66 4.97
N TRP A 212 0.46 6.53 5.38
CA TRP A 212 -0.28 7.41 4.46
C TRP A 212 -0.64 8.77 5.09
N GLY A 213 0.09 9.15 6.14
CA GLY A 213 -0.11 10.39 6.91
C GLY A 213 -1.07 10.27 8.09
N ASP A 214 -1.56 9.07 8.38
CA ASP A 214 -2.43 8.73 9.50
C ASP A 214 -1.78 9.01 10.86
N ASP A 215 -0.46 8.84 10.97
CA ASP A 215 0.30 9.04 12.20
C ASP A 215 0.76 10.48 12.46
N ALA A 216 0.43 11.42 11.56
CA ALA A 216 0.74 12.84 11.68
C ALA A 216 0.25 13.43 13.00
N ARG A 217 -0.93 13.03 13.48
CA ARG A 217 -1.47 13.49 14.76
C ARG A 217 -0.59 13.05 15.94
N GLY A 218 -0.13 11.81 15.94
CA GLY A 218 0.75 11.30 17.00
C GLY A 218 2.08 12.06 17.05
N LEU A 219 2.61 12.47 15.88
CA LEU A 219 3.80 13.31 15.79
C LEU A 219 3.54 14.70 16.40
N VAL A 220 2.40 15.32 16.10
CA VAL A 220 2.03 16.62 16.67
C VAL A 220 1.92 16.55 18.19
N GLU A 221 1.30 15.50 18.73
CA GLU A 221 1.20 15.28 20.18
C GLU A 221 2.60 15.12 20.81
N PHE A 222 3.50 14.38 20.16
CA PHE A 222 4.90 14.23 20.58
C PHE A 222 5.65 15.57 20.64
N LEU A 223 5.50 16.41 19.60
CA LEU A 223 6.16 17.71 19.50
C LEU A 223 5.63 18.70 20.54
N ARG A 224 4.31 18.81 20.69
CA ARG A 224 3.67 19.71 21.66
C ARG A 224 4.03 19.38 23.09
N ALA A 225 4.12 18.09 23.44
CA ALA A 225 4.55 17.65 24.75
C ALA A 225 6.00 18.09 25.10
N ARG A 226 6.79 18.48 24.09
CA ARG A 226 8.16 18.97 24.22
C ARG A 226 8.29 20.48 24.00
N GLY A 227 7.18 21.18 23.79
CA GLY A 227 7.18 22.63 23.52
C GLY A 227 7.64 23.00 22.10
N GLU A 228 7.66 22.04 21.18
CA GLU A 228 8.14 22.27 19.81
C GLU A 228 6.99 22.72 18.91
N THR A 229 7.25 23.77 18.14
CA THR A 229 6.30 24.31 17.15
C THR A 229 6.78 24.14 15.72
N SER A 230 7.95 23.55 15.50
CA SER A 230 8.51 23.26 14.18
C SER A 230 9.17 21.89 14.13
N VAL A 231 9.25 21.32 12.92
CA VAL A 231 9.89 20.01 12.71
C VAL A 231 10.46 19.92 11.30
N GLY A 232 11.65 19.32 11.17
CA GLY A 232 12.16 18.83 9.89
C GLY A 232 11.26 17.68 9.42
N GLU A 233 10.72 17.74 8.21
CA GLU A 233 9.67 16.82 7.76
C GLU A 233 10.02 16.15 6.44
N ALA A 234 9.90 14.82 6.41
CA ALA A 234 9.83 14.03 5.19
C ALA A 234 9.04 12.72 5.43
N PHE A 235 7.72 12.75 5.32
CA PHE A 235 6.84 11.58 5.35
C PHE A 235 5.60 11.78 4.47
N LEU A 236 4.88 10.69 4.17
CA LEU A 236 3.70 10.79 3.31
C LEU A 236 2.61 11.64 3.99
N GLY A 237 2.24 12.73 3.33
CA GLY A 237 1.22 13.66 3.77
C GLY A 237 1.64 14.73 4.78
N GLY A 238 2.91 14.79 5.19
CA GLY A 238 3.38 15.85 6.09
C GLY A 238 3.21 17.26 5.51
N TYR A 239 3.34 17.42 4.19
CA TYR A 239 3.18 18.70 3.50
C TYR A 239 1.82 19.39 3.70
N PHE A 240 0.74 18.63 3.92
CA PHE A 240 -0.61 19.18 4.17
C PHE A 240 -1.10 18.97 5.60
N THR A 241 -0.60 17.95 6.30
CA THR A 241 -1.07 17.64 7.66
C THR A 241 -0.43 18.53 8.72
N MET A 242 0.86 18.88 8.61
CA MET A 242 1.54 19.65 9.66
C MET A 242 0.98 21.07 9.83
N SER A 243 0.76 21.76 8.71
CA SER A 243 0.17 23.11 8.71
C SER A 243 -1.26 23.12 9.26
N TYR A 244 -2.05 22.06 8.99
CA TYR A 244 -3.38 21.88 9.57
C TYR A 244 -3.35 21.85 11.11
N TYR A 245 -2.28 21.30 11.70
CA TYR A 245 -2.10 21.23 13.14
C TYR A 245 -1.32 22.42 13.74
N GLY A 246 -0.98 23.42 12.93
CA GLY A 246 -0.22 24.59 13.37
C GLY A 246 1.24 24.29 13.73
N ILE A 247 1.83 23.23 13.17
CA ILE A 247 3.26 22.96 13.27
C ILE A 247 3.96 23.51 12.03
N ASP A 248 5.00 24.32 12.23
CA ASP A 248 5.83 24.85 11.16
C ASP A 248 6.67 23.73 10.54
N ARG A 249 6.47 23.51 9.25
CA ARG A 249 7.06 22.43 8.49
C ARG A 249 8.33 22.92 7.83
N ILE A 250 9.43 22.26 8.13
CA ILE A 250 10.71 22.51 7.50
C ILE A 250 11.00 21.34 6.57
N ASP A 251 10.99 21.56 5.26
CA ASP A 251 11.21 20.50 4.28
C ASP A 251 12.60 19.87 4.45
N ALA A 252 12.64 18.60 4.86
CA ALA A 252 13.88 17.88 5.11
C ALA A 252 14.64 17.52 3.82
N LEU A 253 14.02 17.66 2.65
CA LEU A 253 14.66 17.45 1.34
C LEU A 253 15.43 18.68 0.83
N SER A 254 15.39 19.79 1.58
CA SER A 254 16.03 21.07 1.23
C SER A 254 17.07 21.49 2.29
N PRO A 255 18.31 20.96 2.26
CA PRO A 255 19.40 21.46 3.11
C PRO A 255 19.73 22.92 2.72
N PRO A 256 19.86 23.90 3.64
CA PRO A 256 20.10 23.80 5.08
C PRO A 256 18.86 24.02 5.98
N ALA A 257 17.64 23.95 5.43
CA ALA A 257 16.43 24.31 6.17
C ALA A 257 16.24 23.43 7.42
N SER A 258 16.51 22.12 7.32
CA SER A 258 16.35 21.12 8.41
C SER A 258 17.20 21.39 9.65
N ALA A 259 18.28 22.18 9.55
CA ALA A 259 19.13 22.53 10.69
C ALA A 259 18.47 23.50 11.68
N ARG A 260 17.27 24.03 11.36
CA ARG A 260 16.52 24.98 12.20
C ARG A 260 15.53 24.34 13.17
N ALA A 261 15.27 23.03 13.03
CA ALA A 261 14.42 22.30 13.95
C ALA A 261 15.26 21.42 14.89
N ARG A 262 14.78 21.25 16.13
CA ARG A 262 15.37 20.31 17.08
C ARG A 262 15.16 18.85 16.67
N TYR A 263 14.05 18.58 15.99
CA TYR A 263 13.64 17.25 15.56
C TYR A 263 13.50 17.14 14.05
N LEU A 264 13.88 15.97 13.53
CA LEU A 264 13.64 15.52 12.16
C LEU A 264 12.72 14.30 12.19
N ALA A 265 11.57 14.39 11.55
CA ALA A 265 10.60 13.32 11.39
C ALA A 265 10.68 12.76 9.97
N ILE A 266 11.10 11.49 9.85
CA ILE A 266 11.24 10.78 8.57
C ILE A 266 10.26 9.61 8.54
N GLY A 267 9.44 9.56 7.50
CA GLY A 267 8.51 8.48 7.24
C GLY A 267 9.22 7.20 6.84
N ALA A 268 8.60 6.07 7.13
CA ALA A 268 9.07 4.74 6.80
C ALA A 268 9.43 4.60 5.31
N SER A 269 8.64 5.21 4.43
CA SER A 269 8.84 5.13 2.98
C SER A 269 9.95 6.05 2.50
N PHE A 270 10.22 7.14 3.21
CA PHE A 270 11.36 8.01 2.98
C PHE A 270 12.66 7.40 3.51
N LEU A 271 12.62 6.74 4.68
CA LEU A 271 13.74 5.92 5.18
C LEU A 271 14.03 4.74 4.26
N ASN A 272 12.97 4.10 3.75
CA ASN A 272 13.10 3.15 2.66
C ASN A 272 13.79 3.88 1.50
N GLY A 273 13.27 4.98 0.97
CA GLY A 273 13.86 5.70 -0.17
C GLY A 273 13.01 5.60 -1.44
N SER A 274 11.97 4.76 -1.42
CA SER A 274 11.04 4.60 -2.54
C SER A 274 10.27 5.89 -2.83
N THR A 275 9.91 6.66 -1.81
CA THR A 275 9.09 7.88 -1.96
C THR A 275 9.89 9.16 -1.94
N VAL A 276 11.22 9.09 -1.84
CA VAL A 276 12.08 10.27 -1.99
C VAL A 276 12.01 10.71 -3.45
N PRO A 277 11.59 11.94 -3.78
CA PRO A 277 11.49 12.39 -5.17
C PRO A 277 12.88 12.66 -5.77
N ALA A 278 12.97 12.68 -7.09
CA ALA A 278 14.17 13.19 -7.77
C ALA A 278 14.38 14.68 -7.42
N GLY A 279 15.63 15.12 -7.39
CA GLY A 279 15.99 16.49 -7.04
C GLY A 279 16.79 17.20 -8.13
N PRO A 280 16.82 18.54 -8.09
CA PRO A 280 17.63 19.32 -9.02
C PRO A 280 19.14 19.09 -8.80
N PRO A 281 20.00 19.48 -9.75
CA PRO A 281 21.45 19.43 -9.57
C PRO A 281 21.91 20.15 -8.29
N GLY A 282 22.77 19.50 -7.53
CA GLY A 282 23.28 19.95 -6.22
C GLY A 282 22.41 19.56 -5.02
N SER A 283 21.29 18.84 -5.23
CA SER A 283 20.39 18.42 -4.15
C SER A 283 20.79 17.11 -3.46
N GLY A 284 21.70 16.32 -4.06
CA GLY A 284 22.00 14.97 -3.58
C GLY A 284 20.89 13.96 -3.84
N ARG A 285 20.03 14.21 -4.83
CA ARG A 285 18.92 13.33 -5.29
C ARG A 285 18.80 13.31 -6.82
N GLU A 286 19.89 13.57 -7.52
CA GLU A 286 19.93 13.70 -8.98
C GLU A 286 19.85 12.34 -9.67
N THR A 287 20.54 11.34 -9.12
CA THR A 287 20.46 9.95 -9.57
C THR A 287 19.53 9.13 -8.68
N ASP A 288 19.06 8.00 -9.20
CA ASP A 288 18.25 7.06 -8.41
C ASP A 288 18.99 6.54 -7.18
N ASP A 289 20.30 6.29 -7.27
CA ASP A 289 21.09 5.83 -6.12
C ASP A 289 21.20 6.90 -5.04
N GLN A 290 21.44 8.15 -5.42
CA GLN A 290 21.50 9.27 -4.48
C GLN A 290 20.15 9.50 -3.80
N ARG A 291 19.07 9.51 -4.60
CA ARG A 291 17.69 9.66 -4.14
C ARG A 291 17.29 8.54 -3.18
N ALA A 292 17.53 7.29 -3.56
CA ALA A 292 17.20 6.12 -2.75
C ALA A 292 17.98 6.09 -1.43
N ASN A 293 19.18 6.68 -1.38
CA ASN A 293 20.03 6.71 -0.18
C ASN A 293 20.06 8.07 0.53
N PHE A 294 19.16 9.00 0.19
CA PHE A 294 19.16 10.35 0.74
C PHE A 294 19.11 10.40 2.29
N PHE A 295 18.40 9.44 2.90
CA PHE A 295 18.31 9.28 4.36
C PHE A 295 19.07 8.06 4.89
N GLU A 296 20.07 7.55 4.17
CA GLU A 296 20.83 6.34 4.54
C GLU A 296 21.38 6.41 5.98
N GLU A 297 21.98 7.55 6.34
CA GLU A 297 22.54 7.76 7.68
C GLU A 297 21.52 7.50 8.80
N TYR A 298 20.26 7.86 8.57
CA TYR A 298 19.18 7.68 9.55
C TYR A 298 18.69 6.24 9.68
N ARG A 299 19.01 5.36 8.72
CA ARG A 299 18.70 3.91 8.83
C ARG A 299 19.52 3.22 9.92
N HIS A 300 20.68 3.79 10.27
CA HIS A 300 21.61 3.24 11.26
C HIS A 300 21.58 3.98 12.59
N ARG A 301 20.91 5.13 12.64
CA ARG A 301 20.70 5.90 13.88
C ARG A 301 19.54 5.33 14.67
N THR A 302 19.64 5.38 15.99
CA THR A 302 18.49 5.06 16.88
C THR A 302 17.56 6.26 16.93
N PRO A 303 16.27 6.12 16.56
CA PRO A 303 15.31 7.23 16.67
C PRO A 303 15.02 7.53 18.15
N GLU A 304 14.73 8.80 18.48
CA GLU A 304 14.23 9.19 19.80
C GLU A 304 12.81 8.66 20.04
N ALA A 305 12.00 8.59 18.97
CA ALA A 305 10.68 8.00 19.02
C ALA A 305 10.28 7.42 17.66
N ILE A 306 9.41 6.41 17.69
CA ILE A 306 8.74 5.88 16.51
C ILE A 306 7.24 6.07 16.74
N ILE A 307 6.61 6.91 15.93
CA ILE A 307 5.18 7.20 15.98
C ILE A 307 4.46 6.29 15.00
N GLY A 308 3.45 5.56 15.50
CA GLY A 308 2.60 4.73 14.63
C GLY A 308 3.28 3.55 13.94
N ASN A 309 4.54 3.24 14.31
CA ASN A 309 5.44 2.35 13.57
C ASN A 309 5.75 2.81 12.13
N SER A 310 5.48 4.08 11.81
CA SER A 310 5.59 4.63 10.46
C SER A 310 6.48 5.87 10.40
N ILE A 311 6.48 6.74 11.41
CA ILE A 311 7.28 7.96 11.44
C ILE A 311 8.39 7.83 12.49
N TYR A 312 9.63 8.01 12.05
CA TYR A 312 10.84 7.91 12.86
C TYR A 312 11.35 9.31 13.18
N VAL A 313 11.40 9.64 14.47
CA VAL A 313 11.79 10.97 14.95
C VAL A 313 13.21 10.93 15.49
N PHE A 314 14.07 11.79 14.95
CA PHE A 314 15.47 11.92 15.33
C PHE A 314 15.71 13.29 15.94
N ARG A 315 16.51 13.34 17.00
CA ARG A 315 17.04 14.60 17.53
C ARG A 315 18.25 15.02 16.70
N VAL A 316 18.27 16.27 16.24
CA VAL A 316 19.30 16.81 15.32
C VAL A 316 19.98 18.08 15.84
N GLN A 317 19.61 18.55 17.02
CA GLN A 317 20.28 19.60 17.81
C GLN A 317 20.51 19.13 19.25
#